data_AF-A0AAU8HM49-F1
#
_entry.id   AF-A0AAU8HM49-F1
#
_cell.length_a   1.000
_cell.length_b   1.000
_cell.length_c   1.000
_cell.angle_alpha   90.00
_cell.angle_beta   90.00
_cell.angle_gamma   90.00
#
_symmetry.space_group_name_H-M   'P 1'
#
loop_
_entity.id
_entity.type
_entity.pdbx_description
1 polymer ?
#
loop_
_entity_poly.entity_id
_entity_poly.type
_entity_poly.pdbx_seq_one_letter_code
_entity_poly.pdbx_strand_id
1 'polypeptide(L)'
;MQEDVSPFFIGPHRFDAHDDTDRPLLDRRYALVPEPGEQVLGQHLLGVSGDLLGPTESTRRWTLPTPATVTVTDRRLTYVCSGSELALVPGRDSPADARHRRPARLSRLVSGQVRWQWPSRLELRADDPAGTVELLVVCDALRTIRQPALALAGPAGLIGDLAARVRRAVAAFRLLHPELVDLSPPERDALASRVGPAWSPGPGPVTLPGSLPVEFLSRDDYYRPESDEPPTWPREVTRRNRPGSAC
;
A
#
# COMPACT_ATOMS: atom_id res chain seq x y z
N MET A 1 -2.53 -14.12 22.11
CA MET A 1 -3.46 -12.99 21.89
C MET A 1 -3.08 -12.46 20.52
N GLN A 2 -3.82 -12.86 19.48
CA GLN A 2 -3.52 -12.54 18.08
C GLN A 2 -4.42 -11.35 17.76
N GLU A 3 -3.94 -10.15 18.09
CA GLU A 3 -4.65 -8.90 17.78
C GLU A 3 -4.71 -8.72 16.26
N ASP A 4 -5.88 -8.25 15.81
CA ASP A 4 -6.39 -8.16 14.44
C ASP A 4 -5.33 -7.89 13.36
N VAL A 5 -5.34 -8.71 12.30
CA VAL A 5 -4.32 -8.69 11.23
C VAL A 5 -4.99 -8.54 9.87
N SER A 6 -5.84 -7.53 9.75
CA SER A 6 -6.46 -7.20 8.47
C SER A 6 -5.57 -6.26 7.65
N PRO A 7 -5.27 -6.59 6.39
CA PRO A 7 -4.46 -5.77 5.50
C PRO A 7 -5.32 -4.64 4.94
N PHE A 8 -5.37 -3.52 5.65
CA PHE A 8 -6.01 -2.27 5.23
C PHE A 8 -5.29 -1.57 4.04
N PHE A 9 -4.38 -2.26 3.33
CA PHE A 9 -3.86 -1.81 2.03
C PHE A 9 -4.55 -2.49 0.84
N ILE A 10 -5.43 -3.46 1.06
CA ILE A 10 -6.21 -4.09 -0.02
C ILE A 10 -7.30 -3.15 -0.52
N GLY A 11 -7.85 -2.33 0.37
CA GLY A 11 -8.55 -1.10 0.04
C GLY A 11 -7.81 0.07 0.65
N PRO A 12 -7.53 1.16 -0.08
CA PRO A 12 -6.82 2.31 0.47
C PRO A 12 -7.61 2.94 1.62
N HIS A 13 -6.96 3.15 2.75
CA HIS A 13 -7.64 3.64 3.95
C HIS A 13 -8.00 5.13 3.81
N ARG A 14 -9.27 5.48 4.04
CA ARG A 14 -9.73 6.87 4.03
C ARG A 14 -9.87 7.42 5.43
N PHE A 15 -9.40 8.63 5.65
CA PHE A 15 -9.41 9.25 6.98
C PHE A 15 -10.82 9.53 7.53
N ASP A 16 -11.85 9.50 6.68
CA ASP A 16 -13.26 9.68 7.04
C ASP A 16 -14.04 8.38 7.32
N ALA A 17 -13.43 7.21 7.06
CA ALA A 17 -13.98 5.93 7.52
C ALA A 17 -13.92 5.84 9.05
N HIS A 18 -14.95 5.33 9.72
CA HIS A 18 -14.94 5.13 11.19
C HIS A 18 -14.23 3.83 11.56
N ASP A 19 -13.56 3.87 12.72
CA ASP A 19 -12.85 2.80 13.44
C ASP A 19 -11.90 1.92 12.62
N ASP A 20 -10.61 2.21 12.74
CA ASP A 20 -9.57 1.19 12.58
C ASP A 20 -8.36 1.61 13.45
N THR A 21 -7.98 0.76 14.40
CA THR A 21 -6.84 0.97 15.31
C THR A 21 -5.50 0.83 14.60
N ASP A 22 -5.46 0.24 13.39
CA ASP A 22 -4.22 -0.02 12.63
C ASP A 22 -3.81 1.12 11.69
N ARG A 23 -4.42 2.30 11.82
CA ARG A 23 -4.09 3.47 10.99
C ARG A 23 -2.71 4.03 11.35
N PRO A 24 -1.91 4.49 10.36
CA PRO A 24 -0.70 5.23 10.66
C PRO A 24 -1.07 6.54 11.37
N LEU A 25 -0.39 6.82 12.49
CA LEU A 25 -0.54 8.09 13.19
C LEU A 25 0.13 9.21 12.38
N LEU A 26 -0.61 10.27 12.10
CA LEU A 26 -0.13 11.40 11.30
C LEU A 26 -0.10 12.71 12.11
N ASP A 27 0.87 13.58 11.83
CA ASP A 27 0.95 14.90 12.43
C ASP A 27 0.00 15.90 11.74
N ARG A 28 0.03 17.17 12.18
CA ARG A 28 -0.80 18.24 11.59
C ARG A 28 -0.47 18.57 10.13
N ARG A 29 0.65 18.08 9.61
CA ARG A 29 1.11 18.23 8.23
C ARG A 29 0.91 16.94 7.43
N TYR A 30 0.21 15.96 8.00
CA TYR A 30 -0.02 14.64 7.42
C TYR A 30 1.27 13.83 7.19
N ALA A 31 2.33 14.12 7.93
CA ALA A 31 3.53 13.29 7.96
C ALA A 31 3.37 12.15 8.98
N LEU A 32 3.98 11.00 8.71
CA LEU A 32 4.02 9.87 9.65
C LEU A 32 4.63 10.31 10.98
N VAL A 33 3.96 9.99 12.09
CA VAL A 33 4.51 10.05 13.44
C VAL A 33 5.03 8.65 13.80
N PRO A 34 6.36 8.45 13.85
CA PRO A 34 6.91 7.14 14.20
C PRO A 34 6.53 6.75 15.64
N GLU A 35 6.35 5.46 15.86
CA GLU A 35 6.21 4.89 17.19
C GLU A 35 7.51 5.08 17.99
N PRO A 36 7.47 5.05 19.34
CA PRO A 36 8.68 5.14 20.15
C PRO A 36 9.76 4.13 19.71
N GLY A 37 10.94 4.65 19.38
CA GLY A 37 12.09 3.87 18.89
C GLY A 37 12.02 3.42 17.43
N GLU A 38 10.95 3.72 16.69
CA GLU A 38 10.87 3.48 15.24
C GLU A 38 11.77 4.49 14.51
N GLN A 39 12.57 4.00 13.56
CA GLN A 39 13.52 4.79 12.80
C GLN A 39 13.06 4.98 11.36
N VAL A 40 13.00 6.23 10.90
CA VAL A 40 12.70 6.54 9.50
C VAL A 40 13.94 6.27 8.64
N LEU A 41 13.80 5.36 7.68
CA LEU A 41 14.86 4.94 6.76
C LEU A 41 14.84 5.70 5.42
N GLY A 42 13.71 6.34 5.10
CA GLY A 42 13.58 7.20 3.93
C GLY A 42 12.15 7.62 3.64
N GLN A 43 12.00 8.67 2.85
CA GLN A 43 10.72 9.22 2.41
C GLN A 43 10.79 9.57 0.93
N HIS A 44 9.76 9.19 0.17
CA HIS A 44 9.72 9.28 -1.29
C HIS A 44 8.34 9.72 -1.77
N LEU A 45 8.25 10.32 -2.96
CA LEU A 45 6.99 10.62 -3.62
C LEU A 45 6.81 9.64 -4.78
N LEU A 46 5.84 8.72 -4.68
CA LEU A 46 5.69 7.57 -5.58
C LEU A 46 4.25 7.37 -6.03
N GLY A 47 4.07 6.83 -7.24
CA GLY A 47 2.77 6.26 -7.61
C GLY A 47 2.45 5.08 -6.70
N VAL A 48 1.20 4.94 -6.28
CA VAL A 48 0.78 3.85 -5.39
C VAL A 48 -0.51 3.24 -5.91
N SER A 49 -0.51 1.92 -6.03
CA SER A 49 -1.67 1.10 -6.39
C SER A 49 -1.71 -0.16 -5.53
N GLY A 50 -2.89 -0.75 -5.45
CA GLY A 50 -3.09 -2.06 -4.83
C GLY A 50 -3.43 -3.08 -5.89
N ASP A 51 -2.65 -4.14 -5.92
CA ASP A 51 -2.81 -5.25 -6.84
C ASP A 51 -3.26 -6.50 -6.08
N LEU A 52 -4.00 -7.36 -6.75
CA LEU A 52 -4.35 -8.70 -6.29
C LEU A 52 -3.77 -9.71 -7.27
N LEU A 53 -2.75 -10.44 -6.83
CA LEU A 53 -1.99 -11.37 -7.65
C LEU A 53 -2.63 -12.76 -7.56
N GLY A 54 -3.20 -13.24 -8.66
CA GLY A 54 -3.69 -14.60 -8.79
C GLY A 54 -2.67 -15.55 -9.42
N PRO A 55 -2.98 -16.85 -9.47
CA PRO A 55 -2.09 -17.87 -10.04
C PRO A 55 -1.89 -17.71 -11.56
N THR A 56 -2.89 -17.15 -12.26
CA THR A 56 -2.90 -16.99 -13.72
C THR A 56 -2.94 -15.54 -14.17
N GLU A 57 -3.51 -14.67 -13.35
CA GLU A 57 -3.78 -13.27 -13.68
C GLU A 57 -3.53 -12.39 -12.47
N SER A 58 -3.06 -11.17 -12.70
CA SER A 58 -2.95 -10.13 -11.67
C SER A 58 -3.91 -9.01 -12.02
N THR A 59 -4.63 -8.49 -11.02
CA THR A 59 -5.62 -7.43 -11.21
C THR A 59 -5.26 -6.22 -10.37
N ARG A 60 -5.25 -5.03 -10.97
CA ARG A 60 -5.05 -3.76 -10.26
C ARG A 60 -6.38 -3.30 -9.66
N ARG A 61 -6.52 -3.42 -8.34
CA ARG A 61 -7.78 -3.14 -7.62
C ARG A 61 -8.05 -1.66 -7.45
N TRP A 62 -7.00 -0.86 -7.32
CA TRP A 62 -7.08 0.58 -7.18
C TRP A 62 -5.74 1.23 -7.51
N THR A 63 -5.79 2.51 -7.89
CA THR A 63 -4.63 3.35 -8.12
C THR A 63 -4.90 4.72 -7.53
N LEU A 64 -3.94 5.30 -6.81
CA LEU A 64 -4.06 6.68 -6.37
C LEU A 64 -3.90 7.63 -7.58
N PRO A 65 -4.73 8.67 -7.69
CA PRO A 65 -4.72 9.57 -8.85
C PRO A 65 -3.48 10.46 -8.90
N THR A 66 -2.79 10.64 -7.77
CA THR A 66 -1.56 11.41 -7.65
C THR A 66 -0.53 10.64 -6.84
N PRO A 67 0.77 10.91 -7.04
CA PRO A 67 1.82 10.32 -6.21
C PRO A 67 1.59 10.57 -4.72
N ALA A 68 1.79 9.53 -3.91
CA ALA A 68 1.70 9.58 -2.47
C ALA A 68 3.08 9.73 -1.83
N THR A 69 3.10 10.37 -0.67
CA THR A 69 4.27 10.38 0.20
C THR A 69 4.41 9.01 0.85
N VAL A 70 5.44 8.26 0.47
CA VAL A 70 5.76 6.93 0.98
C VAL A 70 6.91 7.05 1.99
N THR A 71 6.67 6.64 3.23
CA THR A 71 7.67 6.64 4.30
C THR A 71 8.04 5.20 4.64
N VAL A 72 9.33 4.88 4.64
CA VAL A 72 9.86 3.56 5.00
C VAL A 72 10.56 3.68 6.34
N THR A 73 10.21 2.81 7.27
CA THR A 73 10.83 2.71 8.58
C THR A 73 11.44 1.33 8.79
N ASP A 74 12.10 1.15 9.92
CA ASP A 74 12.59 -0.15 10.39
C ASP A 74 11.47 -1.10 10.84
N ARG A 75 10.19 -0.68 10.87
CA ARG A 75 9.04 -1.50 11.30
C ARG A 75 7.92 -1.62 10.27
N ARG A 76 7.79 -0.65 9.37
CA ARG A 76 6.70 -0.59 8.39
C ARG A 76 7.04 0.31 7.21
N LEU A 77 6.21 0.22 6.19
CA LEU A 77 6.07 1.26 5.18
C LEU A 77 4.71 1.91 5.32
N THR A 78 4.62 3.22 5.13
CA THR A 78 3.35 3.95 5.10
C THR A 78 3.25 4.77 3.83
N TYR A 79 2.03 5.03 3.36
CA TYR A 79 1.77 5.97 2.29
C TYR A 79 0.69 6.96 2.71
N VAL A 80 0.83 8.21 2.27
CA VAL A 80 -0.14 9.28 2.52
C VAL A 80 -0.31 10.08 1.24
N CYS A 81 -1.55 10.19 0.76
CA CYS A 81 -1.92 10.93 -0.42
C CYS A 81 -2.94 12.00 -0.05
N SER A 82 -2.53 13.26 -0.17
CA SER A 82 -3.42 14.42 -0.04
C SER A 82 -4.01 14.79 -1.39
N GLY A 83 -5.31 15.04 -1.45
CA GLY A 83 -6.00 15.44 -2.68
C GLY A 83 -6.66 14.31 -3.45
N SER A 84 -6.68 13.09 -2.90
CA SER A 84 -7.35 11.95 -3.54
C SER A 84 -8.80 11.84 -3.05
N GLU A 85 -9.75 12.12 -3.95
CA GLU A 85 -11.14 11.71 -3.78
C GLU A 85 -11.24 10.28 -4.32
N LEU A 86 -11.08 9.27 -3.47
CA LEU A 86 -11.36 7.89 -3.88
C LEU A 86 -12.86 7.65 -3.93
N ALA A 87 -13.35 7.22 -5.10
CA ALA A 87 -14.73 6.79 -5.26
C ALA A 87 -14.95 5.56 -4.37
N LEU A 88 -15.99 5.62 -3.54
CA LEU A 88 -16.44 4.48 -2.75
C LEU A 88 -16.86 3.38 -3.73
N VAL A 89 -16.28 2.17 -3.60
CA VAL A 89 -17.06 0.98 -3.91
C VAL A 89 -17.99 0.81 -2.71
N PRO A 90 -19.32 0.97 -2.86
CA PRO A 90 -20.22 0.94 -1.72
C PRO A 90 -20.13 -0.43 -1.01
N GLY A 91 -19.63 -0.42 0.23
CA GLY A 91 -19.82 -1.49 1.19
C GLY A 91 -21.26 -1.46 1.72
N ARG A 92 -21.81 -2.64 1.97
CA ARG A 92 -23.25 -2.88 2.19
C ARG A 92 -23.85 -2.21 3.43
N ASP A 93 -23.04 -1.70 4.35
CA ASP A 93 -23.52 -1.24 5.66
C ASP A 93 -23.77 0.26 5.77
N SER A 94 -23.91 0.98 4.64
CA SER A 94 -24.47 2.34 4.69
C SER A 94 -26.00 2.26 4.79
N PRO A 95 -26.62 2.65 5.93
CA PRO A 95 -28.06 2.74 6.00
C PRO A 95 -28.50 3.78 4.97
N ALA A 96 -29.49 3.39 4.17
CA ALA A 96 -30.12 4.24 3.18
C ALA A 96 -30.91 5.37 3.84
N ASP A 97 -30.22 6.35 4.42
CA ASP A 97 -30.84 7.57 4.94
C ASP A 97 -29.82 8.71 5.07
N ALA A 98 -29.65 9.49 4.00
CA ALA A 98 -28.95 10.76 4.09
C ALA A 98 -29.38 11.74 2.98
N ARG A 99 -30.69 12.00 2.84
CA ARG A 99 -31.17 13.02 1.88
C ARG A 99 -30.86 14.47 2.28
N HIS A 100 -30.28 14.77 3.44
CA HIS A 100 -30.01 16.15 3.85
C HIS A 100 -28.75 16.36 4.71
N ARG A 101 -27.63 15.70 4.40
CA ARG A 101 -26.33 16.16 4.93
C ARG A 101 -25.65 17.05 3.90
N ARG A 102 -25.39 18.31 4.28
CA ARG A 102 -24.42 19.21 3.62
C ARG A 102 -23.18 18.40 3.25
N PRO A 103 -22.52 18.63 2.09
CA PRO A 103 -21.32 17.89 1.75
C PRO A 103 -20.26 18.24 2.79
N ALA A 104 -20.12 17.37 3.79
CA ALA A 104 -18.94 17.36 4.64
C ALA A 104 -17.79 17.25 3.66
N ARG A 105 -16.83 18.17 3.72
CA ARG A 105 -15.60 18.06 2.93
C ARG A 105 -14.98 16.73 3.30
N LEU A 106 -15.23 15.70 2.50
CA LEU A 106 -14.64 14.39 2.68
C LEU A 106 -13.13 14.65 2.70
N SER A 107 -12.46 14.23 3.78
CA SER A 107 -11.03 14.43 3.89
C SER A 107 -10.42 13.77 2.66
N ARG A 108 -9.81 14.56 1.77
CA ARG A 108 -9.12 14.09 0.55
C ARG A 108 -7.82 13.35 0.88
N LEU A 109 -7.73 12.83 2.10
CA LEU A 109 -6.57 12.20 2.66
C LEU A 109 -6.79 10.71 2.67
N VAL A 110 -5.95 10.04 1.91
CA VAL A 110 -5.90 8.60 1.82
C VAL A 110 -4.57 8.16 2.38
N SER A 111 -4.56 7.12 3.20
CA SER A 111 -3.35 6.59 3.79
C SER A 111 -3.34 5.06 3.75
N GLY A 112 -2.19 4.49 4.06
CA GLY A 112 -2.07 3.07 4.36
C GLY A 112 -0.68 2.76 4.91
N GLN A 113 -0.46 1.50 5.29
CA GLN A 113 0.77 0.99 5.85
C GLN A 113 0.93 -0.49 5.46
N VAL A 114 2.14 -1.02 5.58
CA VAL A 114 2.46 -2.44 5.48
C VAL A 114 3.48 -2.69 6.58
N ARG A 115 3.14 -3.54 7.54
CA ARG A 115 4.04 -3.86 8.65
C ARG A 115 4.96 -5.01 8.26
N TRP A 116 6.20 -5.02 8.76
CA TRP A 116 7.25 -5.95 8.31
C TRP A 116 7.02 -7.42 8.65
N GLN A 117 6.04 -7.74 9.50
CA GLN A 117 5.58 -9.12 9.66
C GLN A 117 4.85 -9.69 8.43
N TRP A 118 4.34 -8.89 7.48
CA TRP A 118 3.43 -9.39 6.43
C TRP A 118 4.06 -9.74 5.07
N PRO A 119 5.01 -8.96 4.52
CA PRO A 119 5.49 -9.21 3.16
C PRO A 119 6.14 -10.58 2.98
N SER A 120 5.62 -11.42 2.09
CA SER A 120 6.22 -12.72 1.77
C SER A 120 7.28 -12.63 0.67
N ARG A 121 7.21 -11.60 -0.18
CA ARG A 121 8.23 -11.32 -1.19
C ARG A 121 8.17 -9.89 -1.72
N LEU A 122 9.24 -9.51 -2.41
CA LEU A 122 9.29 -8.32 -3.25
C LEU A 122 9.42 -8.71 -4.72
N GLU A 123 8.74 -8.01 -5.61
CA GLU A 123 8.90 -8.19 -7.06
C GLU A 123 9.17 -6.85 -7.73
N LEU A 124 10.09 -6.81 -8.68
CA LEU A 124 10.26 -5.68 -9.57
C LEU A 124 9.56 -5.98 -10.89
N ARG A 125 8.64 -5.10 -11.30
CA ARG A 125 8.03 -5.11 -12.62
C ARG A 125 8.54 -3.91 -13.40
N ALA A 126 9.11 -4.15 -14.58
CA ALA A 126 9.37 -3.07 -15.51
C ALA A 126 8.02 -2.63 -16.06
N ASP A 127 7.65 -1.37 -15.85
CA ASP A 127 6.39 -0.83 -16.35
C ASP A 127 6.69 0.32 -17.30
N ASP A 128 6.32 0.10 -18.57
CA ASP A 128 6.33 1.04 -19.68
C ASP A 128 7.71 1.43 -20.31
N PRO A 129 7.78 1.65 -21.64
CA PRO A 129 8.88 2.32 -22.33
C PRO A 129 9.32 3.70 -21.78
N ALA A 130 8.54 4.37 -20.92
CA ALA A 130 8.95 5.62 -20.27
C ALA A 130 10.03 5.45 -19.17
N GLY A 131 10.44 4.23 -18.85
CA GLY A 131 11.53 3.95 -17.90
C GLY A 131 11.12 3.97 -16.43
N THR A 132 9.81 3.88 -16.16
CA THR A 132 9.28 3.64 -14.82
C THR A 132 9.39 2.17 -14.43
N VAL A 133 9.50 1.91 -13.13
CA VAL A 133 9.53 0.56 -12.57
C VAL A 133 8.57 0.54 -11.40
N GLU A 134 7.90 -0.59 -11.20
CA GLU A 134 7.07 -0.85 -10.04
C GLU A 134 7.77 -1.84 -9.10
N LEU A 135 7.83 -1.48 -7.82
CA LEU A 135 8.12 -2.43 -6.74
C LEU A 135 6.81 -2.93 -6.16
N LEU A 136 6.58 -4.22 -6.23
CA LEU A 136 5.50 -4.88 -5.50
C LEU A 136 5.99 -5.34 -4.13
N VAL A 137 5.31 -4.90 -3.08
CA VAL A 137 5.41 -5.45 -1.74
C VAL A 137 4.27 -6.45 -1.57
N VAL A 138 4.57 -7.73 -1.77
CA VAL A 138 3.56 -8.80 -1.81
C VAL A 138 3.43 -9.43 -0.43
N CYS A 139 2.19 -9.58 0.05
CA CYS A 139 1.89 -10.28 1.29
C CYS A 139 1.21 -11.62 0.99
N ASP A 140 1.44 -12.61 1.86
CA ASP A 140 0.65 -13.83 1.84
C ASP A 140 -0.71 -13.60 2.46
N ALA A 141 -1.71 -14.38 2.07
CA ALA A 141 -3.05 -14.24 2.60
C ALA A 141 -3.63 -15.57 3.07
N LEU A 142 -4.45 -15.50 4.12
CA LEU A 142 -5.21 -16.63 4.60
C LEU A 142 -6.43 -16.88 3.72
N ARG A 143 -6.78 -18.17 3.55
CA ARG A 143 -8.06 -18.62 2.94
C ARG A 143 -8.27 -18.25 1.48
N THR A 144 -7.23 -17.81 0.76
CA THR A 144 -7.28 -17.54 -0.67
C THR A 144 -5.97 -17.91 -1.37
N ILE A 145 -6.06 -18.20 -2.68
CA ILE A 145 -4.90 -18.41 -3.55
C ILE A 145 -4.36 -17.09 -4.13
N ARG A 146 -5.08 -15.98 -3.91
CA ARG A 146 -4.71 -14.65 -4.39
C ARG A 146 -3.91 -13.90 -3.33
N GLN A 147 -2.84 -13.25 -3.73
CA GLN A 147 -1.91 -12.52 -2.85
C GLN A 147 -2.06 -11.02 -3.05
N PRO A 148 -2.35 -10.25 -1.99
CA PRO A 148 -2.39 -8.80 -2.08
C PRO A 148 -0.99 -8.22 -2.20
N ALA A 149 -0.85 -7.17 -3.01
CA ALA A 149 0.41 -6.47 -3.20
C ALA A 149 0.19 -4.97 -3.22
N LEU A 150 1.08 -4.23 -2.56
CA LEU A 150 1.18 -2.79 -2.71
C LEU A 150 2.22 -2.50 -3.81
N ALA A 151 1.82 -1.87 -4.90
CA ALA A 151 2.74 -1.46 -5.95
C ALA A 151 3.20 -0.02 -5.72
N LEU A 152 4.50 0.21 -5.86
CA LEU A 152 5.16 1.51 -5.72
C LEU A 152 5.88 1.84 -7.03
N ALA A 153 5.36 2.83 -7.76
CA ALA A 153 5.85 3.21 -9.08
C ALA A 153 6.74 4.45 -9.03
N GLY A 154 7.87 4.42 -9.74
CA GLY A 154 8.80 5.55 -9.82
C GLY A 154 10.00 5.31 -10.74
N PRO A 155 11.00 6.21 -10.72
CA PRO A 155 12.22 6.06 -11.52
C PRO A 155 13.01 4.79 -11.13
N ALA A 156 13.54 4.06 -12.12
CA ALA A 156 14.20 2.77 -11.92
C ALA A 156 15.28 2.76 -10.82
N GLY A 157 16.17 3.77 -10.78
CA GLY A 157 17.22 3.87 -9.77
C GLY A 157 16.66 4.04 -8.35
N LEU A 158 15.65 4.88 -8.18
CA LEU A 158 14.96 5.08 -6.91
C LEU A 158 14.27 3.79 -6.45
N ILE A 159 13.56 3.13 -7.36
CA ILE A 159 12.83 1.88 -7.06
C ILE A 159 13.79 0.74 -6.71
N GLY A 160 14.94 0.65 -7.39
CA GLY A 160 16.03 -0.25 -7.02
C GLY A 160 16.53 0.00 -5.59
N ASP A 161 16.88 1.25 -5.26
CA ASP A 161 17.34 1.60 -3.92
C ASP A 161 16.26 1.35 -2.85
N LEU A 162 14.99 1.62 -3.19
CA LEU A 162 13.85 1.38 -2.32
C LEU A 162 13.67 -0.10 -2.04
N ALA A 163 13.70 -0.94 -3.07
CA ALA A 163 13.57 -2.38 -2.93
C ALA A 163 14.71 -2.97 -2.10
N ALA A 164 15.95 -2.48 -2.27
CA ALA A 164 17.10 -2.86 -1.46
C ALA A 164 16.90 -2.50 0.02
N ARG A 165 16.31 -1.32 0.28
CA ARG A 165 16.02 -0.81 1.62
C ARG A 165 14.89 -1.60 2.28
N VAL A 166 13.77 -1.82 1.59
CA VAL A 166 12.63 -2.60 2.11
C VAL A 166 13.05 -4.04 2.41
N ARG A 167 13.78 -4.68 1.49
CA ARG A 167 14.32 -6.04 1.70
C ARG A 167 15.15 -6.15 2.99
N ARG A 168 16.06 -5.19 3.20
CA ARG A 168 16.89 -5.14 4.42
C ARG A 168 16.07 -4.85 5.67
N ALA A 169 15.13 -3.92 5.60
CA ALA A 169 14.29 -3.54 6.72
C ALA A 169 13.42 -4.72 7.19
N VAL A 170 12.75 -5.43 6.27
CA VAL A 170 11.95 -6.61 6.61
C VAL A 170 12.82 -7.71 7.22
N ALA A 171 13.98 -7.98 6.62
CA ALA A 171 14.87 -9.03 7.13
C ALA A 171 15.42 -8.72 8.51
N ALA A 172 15.89 -7.49 8.73
CA ALA A 172 16.39 -7.05 10.03
C ALA A 172 15.28 -7.08 11.09
N PHE A 173 14.08 -6.59 10.76
CA PHE A 173 12.94 -6.58 11.67
C PHE A 173 12.61 -8.00 12.15
N ARG A 174 12.45 -8.97 11.25
CA ARG A 174 12.09 -10.35 11.63
C ARG A 174 13.18 -11.07 12.42
N LEU A 175 14.45 -10.78 12.16
CA LEU A 175 15.55 -11.33 12.94
C LEU A 175 15.63 -10.74 14.35
N LEU A 176 15.25 -9.46 14.52
CA LEU A 176 15.20 -8.78 15.81
C LEU A 176 13.94 -9.06 16.62
N HIS A 177 12.89 -9.55 15.97
CA HIS A 177 11.59 -9.85 16.57
C HIS A 177 11.18 -11.33 16.42
N PRO A 178 11.98 -12.28 16.97
CA PRO A 178 11.67 -13.71 16.88
C PRO A 178 10.37 -14.10 17.61
N GLU A 179 9.87 -13.25 18.51
CA GLU A 179 8.58 -13.43 19.19
C GLU A 179 7.37 -13.26 18.27
N LEU A 180 7.54 -12.56 17.13
CA LEU A 180 6.45 -12.29 16.19
C LEU A 180 6.32 -13.39 15.13
N VAL A 181 7.42 -14.05 14.77
CA VAL A 181 7.50 -15.02 13.67
C VAL A 181 8.41 -16.17 14.06
N ASP A 182 7.87 -17.39 14.07
CA ASP A 182 8.68 -18.58 14.30
C ASP A 182 9.45 -18.92 13.02
N LEU A 183 10.77 -18.74 13.08
CA LEU A 183 11.68 -18.96 11.95
C LEU A 183 12.43 -20.27 12.17
N SER A 184 12.43 -21.15 11.17
CA SER A 184 13.36 -22.27 11.16
C SER A 184 14.81 -21.78 10.96
N PRO A 185 15.84 -22.59 11.35
CA PRO A 185 17.24 -22.25 11.07
C PRO A 185 17.54 -21.81 9.62
N PRO A 186 17.09 -22.54 8.56
CA PRO A 186 17.36 -22.11 7.18
C PRO A 186 16.67 -20.79 6.80
N GLU A 187 15.52 -20.48 7.39
CA GLU A 187 14.84 -19.20 7.16
C GLU A 187 15.58 -18.04 7.81
N ARG A 188 16.13 -18.24 9.01
CA ARG A 188 17.02 -17.26 9.65
C ARG A 188 18.26 -16.99 8.81
N ASP A 189 18.90 -18.03 8.29
CA ASP A 189 20.08 -17.89 7.42
C ASP A 189 19.73 -17.15 6.12
N ALA A 190 18.57 -17.47 5.53
CA ALA A 190 18.06 -16.76 4.37
C ALA A 190 17.85 -15.27 4.68
N LEU A 191 17.20 -14.91 5.78
CA LEU A 191 17.02 -13.51 6.20
C LEU A 191 18.35 -12.82 6.52
N ALA A 192 19.30 -13.49 7.16
CA ALA A 192 20.62 -12.94 7.45
C ALA A 192 21.36 -12.52 6.17
N SER A 193 21.26 -13.33 5.11
CA SER A 193 21.78 -12.97 3.78
C SER A 193 21.10 -11.72 3.18
N ARG A 194 19.86 -11.42 3.61
CA ARG A 194 19.07 -10.29 3.12
C ARG A 194 19.34 -8.96 3.83
N VAL A 195 19.99 -8.98 4.99
CA VAL A 195 20.42 -7.75 5.70
C VAL A 195 21.65 -7.12 5.02
N GLY A 196 22.50 -7.92 4.38
CA GLY A 196 23.72 -7.46 3.73
C GLY A 196 23.48 -6.50 2.55
N PRO A 197 24.48 -5.68 2.18
CA PRO A 197 24.39 -4.70 1.09
C PRO A 197 24.35 -5.35 -0.31
N ALA A 198 24.70 -6.63 -0.42
CA ALA A 198 24.72 -7.37 -1.67
C ALA A 198 23.29 -7.69 -2.12
N TRP A 199 22.66 -6.73 -2.79
CA TRP A 199 21.50 -6.99 -3.63
C TRP A 199 21.64 -6.22 -4.92
N SER A 200 21.90 -6.96 -5.98
CA SER A 200 21.69 -6.46 -7.32
C SER A 200 20.20 -6.67 -7.64
N PRO A 201 19.47 -5.64 -8.10
CA PRO A 201 18.13 -5.81 -8.62
C PRO A 201 18.21 -6.71 -9.85
N GLY A 202 17.95 -8.00 -9.64
CA GLY A 202 17.85 -9.01 -10.69
C GLY A 202 16.39 -9.21 -11.09
N PRO A 203 16.13 -9.78 -12.29
CA PRO A 203 14.79 -10.18 -12.66
C PRO A 203 14.34 -11.34 -11.76
N GLY A 204 13.24 -11.14 -11.04
CA GLY A 204 12.57 -12.21 -10.29
C GLY A 204 12.14 -11.82 -8.85
N PRO A 205 11.26 -12.64 -8.25
CA PRO A 205 10.80 -12.43 -6.89
C PRO A 205 11.91 -12.65 -5.86
N VAL A 206 11.93 -11.79 -4.85
CA VAL A 206 12.82 -11.85 -3.70
C VAL A 206 12.01 -12.32 -2.49
N THR A 207 12.06 -13.62 -2.18
CA THR A 207 11.35 -14.20 -1.03
C THR A 207 11.82 -13.62 0.29
N LEU A 208 10.89 -13.41 1.22
CA LEU A 208 11.10 -12.93 2.58
C LEU A 208 10.43 -13.94 3.54
N PRO A 209 11.18 -14.94 4.05
CA PRO A 209 10.65 -15.98 4.94
C PRO A 209 10.05 -15.45 6.26
N GLY A 210 9.18 -16.24 6.88
CA GLY A 210 8.49 -15.88 8.11
C GLY A 210 7.46 -14.75 7.93
N SER A 211 6.74 -14.72 6.81
CA SER A 211 5.58 -13.83 6.65
C SER A 211 4.37 -14.35 7.40
N LEU A 212 3.76 -13.49 8.21
CA LEU A 212 2.43 -13.74 8.76
C LEU A 212 1.39 -13.42 7.67
N PRO A 213 0.51 -14.38 7.34
CA PRO A 213 -0.47 -14.16 6.30
C PRO A 213 -1.53 -13.18 6.78
N VAL A 214 -2.01 -12.35 5.87
CA VAL A 214 -3.02 -11.32 6.14
C VAL A 214 -4.44 -11.87 5.95
N GLU A 215 -5.40 -11.38 6.74
CA GLU A 215 -6.80 -11.79 6.66
C GLU A 215 -7.66 -10.76 5.93
N PHE A 216 -8.31 -11.15 4.84
CA PHE A 216 -9.32 -10.30 4.20
C PHE A 216 -10.56 -10.16 5.10
N LEU A 217 -11.03 -8.93 5.29
CA LEU A 217 -12.24 -8.62 6.08
C LEU A 217 -13.50 -9.21 5.44
N SER A 218 -13.59 -9.19 4.12
CA SER A 218 -14.69 -9.79 3.36
C SER A 218 -14.18 -10.68 2.23
N ARG A 219 -14.97 -11.73 1.96
CA ARG A 219 -14.84 -12.55 0.75
C ARG A 219 -14.89 -11.71 -0.53
N ASP A 220 -15.68 -10.64 -0.51
CA ASP A 220 -15.89 -9.78 -1.67
C ASP A 220 -14.68 -8.89 -1.99
N ASP A 221 -13.80 -8.64 -1.00
CA ASP A 221 -12.60 -7.82 -1.18
C ASP A 221 -11.63 -8.45 -2.19
N TYR A 222 -11.68 -9.78 -2.36
CA TYR A 222 -10.81 -10.53 -3.27
C TYR A 222 -11.49 -11.30 -4.41
N TYR A 223 -12.81 -11.53 -4.35
CA TYR A 223 -13.55 -12.21 -5.42
C TYR A 223 -14.39 -11.30 -6.30
N ARG A 224 -14.61 -10.01 -5.96
CA ARG A 224 -15.46 -9.17 -6.81
C ARG A 224 -14.81 -8.97 -8.19
N PRO A 225 -15.45 -9.44 -9.29
CA PRO A 225 -15.05 -9.04 -10.62
C PRO A 225 -15.13 -7.52 -10.70
N GLU A 226 -14.18 -6.89 -11.39
CA GLU A 226 -14.37 -5.50 -11.78
C GLU A 226 -15.71 -5.43 -12.51
N SER A 227 -16.67 -4.72 -11.94
CA SER A 227 -17.83 -4.31 -12.71
C SER A 227 -17.29 -3.45 -13.85
N ASP A 228 -17.57 -3.83 -15.10
CA ASP A 228 -17.10 -3.23 -16.37
C ASP A 228 -17.32 -1.70 -16.54
N GLU A 229 -17.73 -0.99 -15.50
CA GLU A 229 -17.83 0.47 -15.52
C GLU A 229 -16.58 1.10 -14.87
N PRO A 230 -15.72 1.77 -15.66
CA PRO A 230 -14.69 2.61 -15.08
C PRO A 230 -15.38 3.69 -14.22
N PRO A 231 -14.92 3.93 -12.97
CA PRO A 231 -15.47 5.00 -12.16
C PRO A 231 -15.31 6.32 -12.93
N THR A 232 -16.44 6.92 -13.31
CA THR A 232 -16.46 8.20 -13.99
C THR A 232 -16.16 9.27 -12.95
N TRP A 233 -14.87 9.56 -12.80
CA TRP A 233 -14.40 10.66 -11.98
C TRP A 233 -14.98 11.96 -12.51
N PRO A 234 -15.52 12.87 -11.67
CA PRO A 234 -15.77 14.22 -12.12
C PRO A 234 -14.42 14.86 -12.44
N ARG A 235 -14.07 14.91 -13.72
CA ARG A 235 -12.99 15.74 -14.23
C ARG A 235 -13.23 17.15 -13.70
N GLU A 236 -12.18 17.69 -13.10
CA GLU A 236 -12.09 19.09 -12.71
C GLU A 236 -12.67 19.96 -13.84
N VAL A 237 -13.81 20.60 -13.57
CA VAL A 237 -14.39 21.56 -14.51
C VAL A 237 -13.39 22.70 -14.56
N THR A 238 -12.54 22.67 -15.59
CA THR A 238 -11.73 23.79 -15.99
C THR A 238 -12.69 24.95 -16.18
N ARG A 239 -12.76 25.86 -15.21
CA ARG A 239 -13.36 27.18 -15.38
C ARG A 239 -12.55 27.86 -16.47
N ARG A 240 -12.99 27.68 -17.73
CA ARG A 240 -12.65 28.57 -18.84
C ARG A 240 -13.20 29.95 -18.47
N ASN A 241 -12.39 30.75 -17.78
CA ASN A 241 -12.51 32.20 -17.87
C ASN A 241 -12.12 32.58 -19.29
N ARG A 242 -13.11 32.65 -20.20
CA ARG A 242 -13.01 33.49 -21.39
C ARG A 242 -13.47 34.90 -21.02
N PRO A 243 -12.78 35.95 -21.51
CA PRO A 243 -13.14 37.32 -21.22
C PRO A 243 -14.40 37.69 -22.01
N GLY A 244 -15.42 38.19 -21.31
CA GLY A 244 -16.57 38.83 -21.94
C GLY A 244 -16.23 40.27 -22.27
N SER A 245 -16.12 40.56 -23.55
CA SER A 245 -16.17 41.91 -24.11
C SER A 245 -17.65 42.29 -24.33
N ALA A 246 -18.06 43.44 -23.79
CA ALA A 246 -19.19 44.32 -24.10
C ALA A 246 -19.38 45.22 -22.84
N CYS A 247 -19.41 46.55 -22.88
CA CYS A 247 -19.70 47.54 -23.92
C CYS A 247 -18.68 48.70 -23.88
#